data_AF-A0A3K5X0D4-F1
#
_entry.id   AF-A0A3K5X0D4-F1
#
_cell.length_a   1.000
_cell.length_b   1.000
_cell.length_c   1.000
_cell.angle_alpha   90.00
_cell.angle_beta   90.00
_cell.angle_gamma   90.00
#
_symmetry.space_group_name_H-M   'P 1'
#
loop_
_entity.id
_entity.type
_entity.pdbx_description
1 polymer ?
#
loop_
_entity_poly.entity_id
_entity_poly.type
_entity_poly.pdbx_seq_one_letter_code
_entity_poly.pdbx_strand_id
1 'polypeptide(L)' 'MLNLKSLEITCKQCKTKITLDIGKTVIVCPLCNNAFYNSYDEAPFSKLGNILQSLKEHKKAEFRFITDEKE' A
#
# COMPACT_ATOMS: atom_id res chain seq x y z
N MET A 1 -2.06 -12.03 10.32
CA MET A 1 -1.54 -11.03 9.35
C MET A 1 -1.89 -9.67 9.90
N LEU A 2 -1.01 -8.66 9.76
CA LEU A 2 -1.36 -7.26 10.01
C LEU A 2 -2.79 -6.99 9.51
N ASN A 3 -3.66 -6.41 10.33
CA ASN A 3 -4.99 -5.94 9.92
C ASN A 3 -4.89 -4.68 9.03
N LEU A 4 -3.93 -4.66 8.11
CA LEU A 4 -3.84 -3.65 7.08
C LEU A 4 -5.03 -3.89 6.14
N LYS A 5 -6.00 -2.97 6.15
CA LYS A 5 -7.13 -2.99 5.22
C LYS A 5 -6.89 -2.04 4.05
N SER A 6 -6.30 -0.89 4.35
CA SER A 6 -6.13 0.21 3.41
C SER A 6 -4.94 1.11 3.78
N LEU A 7 -4.45 1.85 2.80
CA LEU A 7 -3.48 2.94 2.95
C LEU A 7 -4.20 4.28 2.79
N GLU A 8 -4.00 5.23 3.71
CA GLU A 8 -4.34 6.64 3.51
C GLU A 8 -3.11 7.41 3.00
N ILE A 9 -3.26 8.07 1.86
CA ILE A 9 -2.26 8.98 1.28
C ILE A 9 -2.81 10.40 1.37
N THR A 10 -2.03 11.31 1.94
CA THR A 10 -2.36 12.75 1.92
C THR A 10 -1.48 13.47 0.91
N CYS A 11 -2.07 14.08 -0.11
CA CYS A 11 -1.36 14.93 -1.07
C CYS A 11 -0.81 16.16 -0.34
N LYS A 12 0.52 16.36 -0.35
CA LYS A 12 1.13 17.50 0.34
C LYS A 12 0.79 18.85 -0.30
N GLN A 13 0.49 18.89 -1.60
CA GLN A 13 0.19 20.10 -2.37
C GLN A 13 -1.24 20.60 -2.13
N CYS A 14 -2.25 19.77 -2.36
CA CYS A 14 -3.66 20.18 -2.28
C CYS A 14 -4.42 19.60 -1.07
N LYS A 15 -3.73 18.88 -0.18
CA LYS A 15 -4.27 18.27 1.05
C LYS A 15 -5.37 17.21 0.83
N THR A 16 -5.63 16.81 -0.41
CA THR A 16 -6.55 15.70 -0.71
C THR A 16 -6.08 14.42 -0.03
N LYS A 17 -7.02 13.76 0.65
CA LYS A 17 -6.84 12.42 1.22
C LYS A 17 -7.34 11.37 0.24
N ILE A 18 -6.58 10.30 0.08
CA ILE A 18 -6.86 9.19 -0.83
C ILE A 18 -6.74 7.91 -0.03
N THR A 19 -7.79 7.11 0.03
CA THR A 19 -7.77 5.81 0.68
C THR A 19 -7.74 4.71 -0.37
N LEU A 20 -6.80 3.77 -0.24
CA LEU A 20 -6.60 2.68 -1.20
C LEU A 20 -6.64 1.33 -0.49
N ASP A 21 -7.32 0.36 -1.08
CA ASP A 21 -7.25 -1.04 -0.65
C ASP A 21 -5.85 -1.61 -0.90
N ILE A 22 -5.44 -2.62 -0.13
CA ILE A 22 -4.20 -3.37 -0.40
C ILE A 22 -4.16 -3.86 -1.85
N GLY A 23 -3.01 -3.68 -2.50
CA GLY A 23 -2.79 -4.09 -3.89
C GLY A 23 -3.23 -3.06 -4.92
N LYS A 24 -3.99 -2.04 -4.53
CA LYS A 24 -4.22 -0.86 -5.37
C LYS A 24 -3.10 0.15 -5.15
N THR A 25 -2.83 0.98 -6.15
CA THR A 25 -1.91 2.09 -5.99
C THR A 25 -2.37 3.31 -6.77
N VAL A 26 -1.83 4.47 -6.43
CA VAL A 26 -2.04 5.72 -7.14
C VAL A 26 -0.68 6.40 -7.29
N ILE A 27 -0.32 6.76 -8.52
CA ILE A 27 0.98 7.39 -8.81
C ILE A 27 0.90 8.92 -8.92
N VAL A 28 -0.31 9.47 -9.01
CA VAL A 28 -0.57 10.91 -9.11
C VAL A 28 -1.74 11.30 -8.21
N CYS A 29 -1.74 12.54 -7.69
CA CYS A 29 -2.91 13.06 -7.00
C CYS A 29 -4.08 13.25 -7.99
N PRO A 30 -5.27 12.69 -7.73
CA PRO A 30 -6.40 12.80 -8.65
C PRO A 30 -6.97 14.22 -8.74
N LEU A 31 -6.67 15.10 -7.76
CA LEU A 31 -7.18 16.47 -7.73
C LEU A 31 -6.24 17.48 -8.40
N CYS A 32 -4.95 17.44 -8.10
CA CYS A 32 -3.99 18.44 -8.59
C CYS A 32 -2.93 17.88 -9.55
N ASN A 33 -3.07 16.61 -9.94
CA ASN A 33 -2.17 15.89 -10.84
C ASN A 33 -0.69 15.86 -10.40
N ASN A 34 -0.41 16.15 -9.12
CA ASN A 34 0.94 16.08 -8.58
C ASN A 34 1.40 14.62 -8.51
N ALA A 35 2.51 14.30 -9.17
CA ALA A 35 3.09 12.97 -9.12
C ALA A 35 3.59 12.62 -7.71
N PHE A 36 3.24 11.42 -7.25
CA PHE A 36 3.78 10.79 -6.05
C PHE A 36 4.97 9.89 -6.38
N TYR A 37 4.92 9.24 -7.55
CA TYR A 37 5.94 8.31 -8.08
C TYR A 37 6.04 8.48 -9.60
N ASN A 38 7.16 8.07 -10.21
CA ASN A 38 7.31 8.18 -11.67
C ASN A 38 6.60 7.05 -12.43
N SER A 39 6.35 5.91 -11.78
CA SER A 39 5.69 4.74 -12.40
C SER A 39 4.96 3.87 -11.36
N TYR A 40 4.12 2.96 -11.85
CA TYR A 40 3.44 1.95 -11.02
C TYR A 40 4.44 0.98 -10.34
N ASP A 41 5.55 0.67 -11.01
CA ASP A 41 6.60 -0.20 -10.47
C ASP A 41 7.40 0.48 -9.36
N GLU A 42 7.49 1.81 -9.37
CA GLU A 42 8.12 2.56 -8.28
C GLU A 42 7.22 2.69 -7.05
N ALA A 43 5.90 2.50 -7.20
CA ALA A 43 4.95 2.68 -6.11
C ALA A 43 5.05 1.56 -5.05
N PRO A 44 5.54 1.84 -3.82
CA PRO A 44 5.82 0.80 -2.82
C PRO A 44 4.59 -0.01 -2.41
N PHE A 45 3.41 0.60 -2.43
CA PHE A 45 2.18 -0.05 -1.98
C PHE A 45 1.66 -1.10 -2.98
N SER A 46 1.90 -0.90 -4.29
CA SER A 46 1.63 -1.91 -5.32
C SER A 46 2.49 -3.16 -5.10
N LYS A 47 3.81 -2.95 -4.93
CA LYS A 47 4.77 -4.01 -4.61
C LYS A 47 4.41 -4.75 -3.33
N LEU A 48 4.04 -4.01 -2.27
CA LEU A 48 3.63 -4.60 -1.00
C LEU A 48 2.40 -5.51 -1.17
N GLY A 49 1.38 -5.09 -1.91
CA GLY A 49 0.20 -5.91 -2.17
C GLY A 49 0.53 -7.25 -2.82
N ASN A 50 1.39 -7.23 -3.85
CA ASN A 50 1.84 -8.46 -4.53
C ASN A 50 2.64 -9.38 -3.60
N ILE A 51 3.50 -8.82 -2.76
CA ILE A 51 4.27 -9.59 -1.76
C ILE A 51 3.32 -10.25 -0.75
N LEU A 52 2.37 -9.48 -0.19
CA LEU A 52 1.41 -9.99 0.77
C LEU A 52 0.54 -11.12 0.18
N GLN A 53 0.12 -10.99 -1.07
CA GLN A 53 -0.64 -12.03 -1.76
C GLN A 53 0.21 -13.30 -1.96
N SER A 54 1.45 -13.16 -2.42
CA SER A 54 2.38 -14.28 -2.62
C SER A 54 2.63 -15.05 -1.32
N LEU A 55 2.82 -14.34 -0.20
CA LEU A 55 2.99 -14.94 1.12
C LEU A 55 1.73 -15.71 1.57
N LYS A 56 0.53 -15.16 1.29
CA LYS A 56 -0.75 -15.79 1.65
C LYS A 56 -1.03 -17.07 0.86
N GLU A 57 -0.63 -17.12 -0.41
CA GLU A 57 -0.87 -18.26 -1.31
C GLU A 57 0.24 -19.33 -1.24
N HIS A 58 1.28 -19.08 -0.43
CA HIS A 58 2.44 -19.96 -0.39
C HIS A 58 2.10 -21.33 0.22
N LYS A 59 2.25 -22.39 -0.59
CA LYS A 59 1.80 -23.75 -0.23
C LYS A 59 2.71 -24.49 0.76
N LYS A 60 3.95 -24.02 0.96
CA LYS A 60 4.99 -24.75 1.71
C LYS A 60 5.38 -24.13 3.04
N ALA A 61 4.86 -22.94 3.35
CA ALA A 61 5.22 -22.20 4.56
C ALA A 61 4.07 -21.27 4.94
N GLU A 62 3.84 -21.14 6.24
CA GLU A 62 2.91 -20.15 6.79
C GLU A 62 3.69 -18.92 7.24
N PHE A 63 3.22 -17.74 6.84
CA PHE A 63 3.86 -16.47 7.19
C PHE A 63 2.97 -15.67 8.13
N ARG A 64 3.58 -15.13 9.19
CA ARG A 64 2.93 -14.23 10.14
C ARG A 64 3.80 -12.99 10.33
N PHE A 65 3.16 -11.82 10.32
CA PHE A 65 3.83 -10.56 10.67
C PHE A 65 3.80 -10.43 12.19
N ILE A 66 4.98 -10.36 12.80
CA ILE A 66 5.14 -10.02 14.21
C ILE A 66 5.34 -8.51 14.25
N THR A 67 4.39 -7.81 14.85
CA THR A 67 4.51 -6.39 15.16
C THR A 67 4.79 -6.26 16.64
N ASP A 68 5.55 -5.25 17.03
CA ASP A 68 5.53 -4.81 18.43
C ASP A 68 4.08 -4.45 18.75
N GLU A 69 3.42 -5.21 19.61
CA GLU A 69 2.15 -4.79 20.19
C GLU A 69 2.39 -3.42 20.82
N LYS A 70 1.89 -2.36 20.20
CA LYS A 70 1.70 -1.09 20.89
C LYS A 70 0.25 -1.09 21.35
N GLU A 71 0.12 -1.05 22.68
CA GLU A 71 -1.06 -0.68 23.46
C GLU A 71 -2.04 0.25 22.73
#